data_AF-X1AHG8-F1
#
_entry.id   AF-X1AHG8-F1
#
_cell.length_a   1.000
_cell.length_b   1.000
_cell.length_c   1.000
_cell.angle_alpha   90.00
_cell.angle_beta   90.00
_cell.angle_gamma   90.00
#
_symmetry.space_group_name_H-M   'P 1'
#
loop_
_entity.id
_entity.type
_entity.pdbx_description
1 polymer ?
#
loop_
_entity_poly.entity_id
_entity_poly.type
_entity_poly.pdbx_seq_one_letter_code
_entity_poly.pdbx_strand_id
1 'polypeptide(L)'
;RKNLKVISKYKLKQGVTGYLATLVASPLELIYESFESIKNFNKSGKDLLLPKVLGVHIEGNYLSEKYKGAQILKYLRKPDVNECREIIKRSGGLLKIMTLAPELEGCLEIVELLSSYGIISSVGHSDASIEDLDLAINKGLSHVTHAFNAMGEMRFSEPGVRHPGLEGYVLVKDELKLEIISELTHLNPVIMEVVYRTKKAENIIIITDSLSVSGLAPGKYKIGVSNLTLEENSDVARLEDGGLAGSVVPLNKAVMTFFENTSATLNEAIQMASYNPASSLGISYRKGSIEVGKDADLIIFDEDFEIKKVFIEGKLALDDD
;
A
#
# COMPACT_ATOMS: atom_id res chain seq x y z
N ARG A 1 8.29 -18.24 5.60
CA ARG A 1 8.21 -18.21 7.10
C ARG A 1 9.30 -17.36 7.77
N LYS A 2 10.62 -17.57 7.51
CA LYS A 2 11.70 -16.80 8.18
C LYS A 2 11.58 -15.28 7.95
N ASN A 3 11.28 -14.86 6.72
CA ASN A 3 11.16 -13.44 6.38
C ASN A 3 9.95 -12.77 7.04
N LEU A 4 8.78 -13.44 7.08
CA LEU A 4 7.58 -12.88 7.72
C LEU A 4 7.78 -12.59 9.21
N LYS A 5 8.42 -13.50 9.96
CA LYS A 5 8.70 -13.25 11.39
C LYS A 5 9.59 -12.00 11.61
N VAL A 6 10.59 -11.81 10.75
CA VAL A 6 11.47 -10.63 10.81
C VAL A 6 10.69 -9.36 10.45
N ILE A 7 9.92 -9.39 9.36
CA ILE A 7 9.06 -8.27 8.94
C ILE A 7 8.08 -7.90 10.04
N SER A 8 7.34 -8.87 10.61
CA SER A 8 6.35 -8.59 11.64
C SER A 8 6.99 -8.04 12.92
N LYS A 9 8.19 -8.52 13.31
CA LYS A 9 8.94 -7.94 14.44
C LYS A 9 9.35 -6.49 14.19
N TYR A 10 9.80 -6.19 12.97
CA TYR A 10 10.16 -4.83 12.61
C TYR A 10 8.93 -3.92 12.60
N LYS A 11 7.84 -4.36 11.97
CA LYS A 11 6.54 -3.66 11.94
C LYS A 11 5.96 -3.42 13.34
N LEU A 12 6.14 -4.37 14.26
CA LEU A 12 5.69 -4.22 15.65
C LEU A 12 6.32 -2.99 16.33
N LYS A 13 7.61 -2.74 16.10
CA LYS A 13 8.31 -1.56 16.64
C LYS A 13 7.79 -0.23 16.08
N GLN A 14 7.06 -0.27 14.97
CA GLN A 14 6.45 0.89 14.32
C GLN A 14 4.99 1.09 14.75
N GLY A 15 4.50 0.31 15.73
CA GLY A 15 3.12 0.37 16.19
C GLY A 15 2.11 -0.34 15.26
N VAL A 16 2.58 -1.12 14.29
CA VAL A 16 1.69 -1.85 13.37
C VAL A 16 1.19 -3.13 14.06
N THR A 17 -0.12 -3.33 14.13
CA THR A 17 -0.75 -4.54 14.71
C THR A 17 -1.33 -5.49 13.65
N GLY A 18 -1.52 -5.00 12.43
CA GLY A 18 -1.91 -5.80 11.27
C GLY A 18 -1.51 -5.13 9.95
N TYR A 19 -1.19 -5.93 8.95
CA TYR A 19 -0.74 -5.44 7.65
C TYR A 19 -1.06 -6.41 6.52
N LEU A 20 -1.07 -5.93 5.28
CA LEU A 20 -1.06 -6.78 4.09
C LEU A 20 0.38 -7.07 3.68
N ALA A 21 0.68 -8.32 3.34
CA ALA A 21 1.94 -8.64 2.70
C ALA A 21 1.84 -8.28 1.21
N THR A 22 2.62 -7.30 0.77
CA THR A 22 2.63 -6.86 -0.63
C THR A 22 3.58 -7.71 -1.46
N LEU A 23 3.09 -8.19 -2.61
CA LEU A 23 3.85 -8.91 -3.62
C LEU A 23 3.96 -8.04 -4.86
N VAL A 24 5.19 -7.70 -5.25
CA VAL A 24 5.48 -7.05 -6.54
C VAL A 24 5.25 -8.01 -7.71
N ALA A 25 5.23 -7.50 -8.94
CA ALA A 25 5.10 -8.31 -10.14
C ALA A 25 6.08 -9.49 -10.12
N SER A 26 5.54 -10.72 -10.15
CA SER A 26 6.31 -11.96 -9.91
C SER A 26 5.79 -13.14 -10.74
N PRO A 27 6.57 -14.23 -10.89
CA PRO A 27 6.05 -15.51 -11.36
C PRO A 27 4.88 -16.00 -10.50
N LEU A 28 3.88 -16.64 -11.11
CA LEU A 28 2.70 -17.17 -10.41
C LEU A 28 3.08 -18.11 -9.26
N GLU A 29 4.12 -18.92 -9.46
CA GLU A 29 4.54 -19.91 -8.47
C GLU A 29 5.00 -19.25 -7.17
N LEU A 30 5.67 -18.09 -7.26
CA LEU A 30 6.04 -17.32 -6.07
C LEU A 30 4.82 -16.68 -5.39
N ILE A 31 3.81 -16.28 -6.16
CA ILE A 31 2.55 -15.75 -5.62
C ILE A 31 1.83 -16.86 -4.83
N TYR A 32 1.73 -18.07 -5.39
CA TYR A 32 1.10 -19.20 -4.73
C TYR A 32 1.87 -19.67 -3.50
N GLU A 33 3.19 -19.77 -3.56
CA GLU A 33 4.05 -20.08 -2.42
C GLU A 33 3.93 -19.03 -1.30
N SER A 34 3.73 -17.77 -1.66
CA SER A 34 3.50 -16.69 -0.70
C SER A 34 2.18 -16.85 0.04
N PHE A 35 1.09 -17.23 -0.64
CA PHE A 35 -0.18 -17.55 0.03
C PHE A 35 0.00 -18.67 1.05
N GLU A 36 0.65 -19.78 0.68
CA GLU A 36 0.88 -20.90 1.59
C GLU A 36 1.81 -20.52 2.75
N SER A 37 2.82 -19.70 2.50
CA SER A 37 3.70 -19.17 3.53
C SER A 37 2.96 -18.32 4.56
N ILE A 38 2.01 -17.49 4.11
CA ILE A 38 1.21 -16.61 4.97
C ILE A 38 0.18 -17.41 5.75
N LYS A 39 -0.56 -18.34 5.12
CA LYS A 39 -1.50 -19.25 5.82
C LYS A 39 -0.78 -19.97 6.96
N ASN A 40 0.39 -20.52 6.66
CA ASN A 40 1.20 -21.21 7.64
C ASN A 40 1.72 -20.29 8.75
N PHE A 41 2.20 -19.10 8.41
CA PHE A 41 2.67 -18.12 9.39
C PHE A 41 1.55 -17.74 10.35
N ASN A 42 0.37 -17.36 9.84
CA ASN A 42 -0.79 -17.01 10.66
C ASN A 42 -1.30 -18.18 11.52
N LYS A 43 -1.19 -19.43 11.04
CA LYS A 43 -1.57 -20.61 11.83
C LYS A 43 -0.59 -20.89 12.96
N SER A 44 0.71 -20.83 12.69
CA SER A 44 1.77 -21.13 13.67
C SER A 44 2.16 -19.96 14.58
N GLY A 45 1.82 -18.73 14.19
CA GLY A 45 2.31 -17.50 14.81
C GLY A 45 1.42 -16.94 15.91
N LYS A 46 0.30 -17.60 16.23
CA LYS A 46 -0.66 -17.11 17.25
C LYS A 46 -0.01 -16.86 18.61
N ASP A 47 1.00 -17.66 18.97
CA ASP A 47 1.69 -17.53 20.26
C ASP A 47 2.85 -16.54 20.23
N LEU A 48 3.20 -15.98 19.07
CA LEU A 48 4.37 -15.11 18.91
C LEU A 48 4.09 -13.65 19.28
N LEU A 49 2.83 -13.26 19.52
CA LEU A 49 2.39 -11.88 19.75
C LEU A 49 2.97 -10.92 18.70
N LEU A 50 2.82 -11.28 17.43
CA LEU A 50 3.30 -10.50 16.29
C LEU A 50 2.14 -9.93 15.48
N PRO A 51 2.37 -8.82 14.75
CA PRO A 51 1.37 -8.23 13.87
C PRO A 51 0.79 -9.25 12.89
N LYS A 52 -0.53 -9.25 12.74
CA LYS A 52 -1.22 -10.21 11.90
C LYS A 52 -1.05 -9.87 10.42
N VAL A 53 -0.72 -10.87 9.59
CA VAL A 53 -0.81 -10.71 8.14
C VAL A 53 -2.29 -10.84 7.76
N LEU A 54 -2.97 -9.72 7.54
CA LEU A 54 -4.41 -9.65 7.28
C LEU A 54 -4.80 -10.17 5.90
N GLY A 55 -3.82 -10.27 5.00
CA GLY A 55 -3.98 -10.77 3.65
C GLY A 55 -2.78 -10.41 2.78
N VAL A 56 -3.03 -10.40 1.48
CA VAL A 56 -2.06 -10.09 0.43
C VAL A 56 -2.58 -8.94 -0.41
N HIS A 57 -1.67 -8.03 -0.69
CA HIS A 57 -1.77 -7.05 -1.76
C HIS A 57 -0.88 -7.53 -2.91
N ILE A 58 -1.42 -7.73 -4.10
CA ILE A 58 -0.59 -7.97 -5.29
C ILE A 58 -0.47 -6.66 -6.05
N GLU A 59 0.74 -6.14 -6.14
CA GLU A 59 1.06 -4.97 -6.93
C GLU A 59 1.63 -5.44 -8.28
N GLY A 60 0.75 -5.70 -9.24
CA GLY A 60 1.06 -6.37 -10.51
C GLY A 60 0.19 -7.60 -10.76
N ASN A 61 0.42 -8.40 -11.80
CA ASN A 61 1.38 -8.29 -12.90
C ASN A 61 0.87 -7.44 -14.08
N TYR A 62 -0.34 -6.89 -13.95
CA TYR A 62 -1.07 -6.21 -15.01
C TYR A 62 -0.86 -4.69 -14.92
N LEU A 63 0.37 -4.23 -15.14
CA LEU A 63 0.78 -2.83 -15.00
C LEU A 63 1.31 -2.28 -16.33
N SER A 64 1.29 -0.95 -16.48
CA SER A 64 1.86 -0.29 -17.65
C SER A 64 3.38 -0.42 -17.67
N GLU A 65 3.95 -0.91 -18.78
CA GLU A 65 5.40 -0.99 -18.95
C GLU A 65 6.07 0.39 -18.86
N LYS A 66 5.39 1.43 -19.37
CA LYS A 66 5.85 2.83 -19.33
C LYS A 66 5.96 3.35 -17.91
N TYR A 67 5.03 2.96 -17.04
CA TYR A 67 4.96 3.37 -15.64
C TYR A 67 5.41 2.26 -14.69
N LYS A 68 6.27 1.34 -15.12
CA LYS A 68 6.70 0.21 -14.28
C LYS A 68 7.40 0.60 -12.98
N GLY A 69 8.01 1.79 -12.90
CA GLY A 69 8.87 2.16 -11.77
C GLY A 69 9.92 1.08 -11.46
N ALA A 70 9.94 0.62 -10.21
CA ALA A 70 10.81 -0.45 -9.72
C ALA A 70 10.34 -1.88 -10.03
N GLN A 71 9.17 -2.04 -10.66
CA GLN A 71 8.65 -3.34 -11.08
C GLN A 71 9.57 -3.96 -12.15
N ILE A 72 9.69 -5.29 -12.07
CA ILE A 72 10.57 -6.05 -12.97
C ILE A 72 9.82 -6.30 -14.28
N LEU A 73 10.26 -5.65 -15.37
CA LEU A 73 9.59 -5.69 -16.68
C LEU A 73 9.27 -7.10 -17.17
N LYS A 74 10.19 -8.07 -17.01
CA LYS A 74 9.97 -9.47 -17.44
C LYS A 74 8.82 -10.20 -16.73
N TYR A 75 8.32 -9.64 -15.63
CA TYR A 75 7.17 -10.20 -14.91
C TYR A 75 5.89 -9.44 -15.21
N LEU A 76 5.94 -8.25 -15.82
CA LEU A 76 4.74 -7.61 -16.34
C LEU A 76 4.19 -8.44 -17.50
N ARG A 77 2.87 -8.54 -17.57
CA ARG A 77 2.16 -9.27 -18.63
C ARG A 77 0.81 -8.65 -18.88
N LYS A 78 0.24 -8.98 -20.04
CA LYS A 78 -1.12 -8.57 -20.39
C LYS A 78 -2.13 -9.12 -19.36
N PRO A 79 -3.20 -8.37 -19.06
CA PRO A 79 -4.32 -8.88 -18.27
C PRO A 79 -4.84 -10.22 -18.80
N ASP A 80 -5.04 -11.18 -17.89
CA ASP A 80 -5.70 -12.45 -18.19
C ASP A 80 -6.69 -12.77 -17.06
N VAL A 81 -7.99 -12.72 -17.40
CA VAL A 81 -9.10 -12.95 -16.45
C VAL A 81 -9.08 -14.38 -15.89
N ASN A 82 -8.62 -15.37 -16.66
CA ASN A 82 -8.53 -16.76 -16.19
C ASN A 82 -7.36 -16.93 -15.22
N GLU A 83 -6.21 -16.31 -15.50
CA GLU A 83 -5.08 -16.24 -14.57
C GLU A 83 -5.52 -15.59 -13.25
N CYS A 84 -6.18 -14.41 -13.32
CA CYS A 84 -6.68 -13.73 -12.14
C CYS A 84 -7.67 -14.60 -11.34
N ARG A 85 -8.58 -15.30 -12.02
CA ARG A 85 -9.52 -16.24 -11.37
C ARG A 85 -8.81 -17.36 -10.62
N GLU A 86 -7.74 -17.91 -11.20
CA GLU A 86 -6.94 -18.94 -10.53
C GLU A 86 -6.17 -18.35 -9.33
N ILE A 87 -5.62 -17.13 -9.44
CA ILE A 87 -5.00 -16.41 -8.31
C ILE A 87 -6.00 -16.24 -7.16
N ILE A 88 -7.21 -15.73 -7.44
CA ILE A 88 -8.27 -15.53 -6.44
C ILE A 88 -8.56 -16.86 -5.75
N LYS A 89 -8.77 -17.94 -6.53
CA LYS A 89 -9.04 -19.28 -6.00
C LYS A 89 -7.91 -19.81 -5.11
N ARG A 90 -6.65 -19.72 -5.56
CA ARG A 90 -5.47 -20.20 -4.83
C ARG A 90 -5.20 -19.39 -3.56
N SER A 91 -5.53 -18.09 -3.57
CA SER A 91 -5.38 -17.23 -2.41
C SER A 91 -6.17 -17.75 -1.20
N GLY A 92 -7.29 -18.45 -1.43
CA GLY A 92 -8.14 -18.94 -0.35
C GLY A 92 -8.67 -17.81 0.54
N GLY A 93 -9.00 -16.66 -0.07
CA GLY A 93 -9.48 -15.46 0.63
C GLY A 93 -8.39 -14.56 1.20
N LEU A 94 -7.11 -14.87 0.96
CA LEU A 94 -5.99 -14.01 1.37
C LEU A 94 -5.82 -12.79 0.46
N LEU A 95 -6.16 -12.87 -0.83
CA LEU A 95 -6.04 -11.71 -1.72
C LEU A 95 -7.05 -10.64 -1.28
N LYS A 96 -6.55 -9.44 -0.97
CA LYS A 96 -7.35 -8.30 -0.50
C LYS A 96 -7.31 -7.11 -1.43
N ILE A 97 -6.14 -6.86 -2.03
CA ILE A 97 -5.92 -5.75 -2.95
C ILE A 97 -5.15 -6.27 -4.16
N MET A 98 -5.53 -5.82 -5.36
CA MET A 98 -4.73 -5.98 -6.57
C MET A 98 -4.55 -4.61 -7.23
N THR A 99 -3.30 -4.17 -7.40
CA THR A 99 -2.96 -2.98 -8.19
C THR A 99 -2.82 -3.37 -9.66
N LEU A 100 -3.46 -2.60 -10.52
CA LEU A 100 -3.50 -2.83 -11.97
C LEU A 100 -3.56 -1.50 -12.75
N ALA A 101 -3.25 -1.57 -14.03
CA ALA A 101 -3.36 -0.46 -14.98
C ALA A 101 -4.63 -0.65 -15.85
N PRO A 102 -5.72 0.10 -15.57
CA PRO A 102 -7.01 -0.14 -16.19
C PRO A 102 -7.06 0.17 -17.69
N GLU A 103 -6.09 0.92 -18.24
CA GLU A 103 -5.96 1.17 -19.68
C GLU A 103 -5.53 -0.06 -20.49
N LEU A 104 -5.09 -1.13 -19.82
CA LEU A 104 -4.69 -2.36 -20.49
C LEU A 104 -5.90 -3.17 -20.95
N GLU A 105 -5.86 -3.66 -22.19
CA GLU A 105 -6.90 -4.52 -22.75
C GLU A 105 -7.15 -5.75 -21.85
N GLY A 106 -8.42 -5.98 -21.49
CA GLY A 106 -8.83 -7.06 -20.59
C GLY A 106 -8.82 -6.71 -19.09
N CYS A 107 -8.39 -5.51 -18.72
CA CYS A 107 -8.26 -5.12 -17.31
C CYS A 107 -9.61 -4.78 -16.65
N LEU A 108 -10.55 -4.20 -17.41
CA LEU A 108 -11.88 -3.85 -16.89
C LEU A 108 -12.67 -5.11 -16.45
N GLU A 109 -12.52 -6.23 -17.16
CA GLU A 109 -13.09 -7.52 -16.78
C GLU A 109 -12.45 -8.07 -15.50
N ILE A 110 -11.16 -7.81 -15.28
CA ILE A 110 -10.48 -8.15 -14.03
C ILE A 110 -10.99 -7.29 -12.88
N VAL A 111 -11.18 -5.98 -13.09
CA VAL A 111 -11.77 -5.08 -12.08
C VAL A 111 -13.16 -5.58 -11.65
N GLU A 112 -14.03 -5.89 -12.60
CA GLU A 112 -15.37 -6.45 -12.33
C GLU A 112 -15.29 -7.79 -11.59
N LEU A 113 -14.35 -8.66 -11.99
CA LEU A 113 -14.10 -9.93 -11.31
C LEU A 113 -13.69 -9.70 -9.85
N LEU A 114 -12.69 -8.87 -9.59
CA LEU A 114 -12.18 -8.58 -8.24
C LEU A 114 -13.30 -8.03 -7.35
N SER A 115 -14.09 -7.08 -7.87
CA SER A 115 -15.24 -6.50 -7.17
C SER A 115 -16.27 -7.57 -6.77
N SER A 116 -16.59 -8.52 -7.66
CA SER A 116 -17.52 -9.62 -7.36
C SER A 116 -17.07 -10.55 -6.23
N TYR A 117 -15.77 -10.56 -5.90
CA TYR A 117 -15.19 -11.31 -4.78
C TYR A 117 -14.91 -10.45 -3.54
N GLY A 118 -15.28 -9.16 -3.57
CA GLY A 118 -14.97 -8.20 -2.49
C GLY A 118 -13.47 -7.93 -2.35
N ILE A 119 -12.72 -8.05 -3.45
CA ILE A 119 -11.30 -7.74 -3.51
C ILE A 119 -11.15 -6.33 -4.09
N ILE A 120 -10.35 -5.50 -3.44
CA ILE A 120 -10.13 -4.13 -3.85
C ILE A 120 -9.25 -4.12 -5.10
N SER A 121 -9.77 -3.60 -6.20
CA SER A 121 -8.95 -3.17 -7.34
C SER A 121 -8.46 -1.74 -7.12
N SER A 122 -7.15 -1.56 -7.30
CA SER A 122 -6.47 -0.28 -7.13
C SER A 122 -5.77 0.13 -8.43
N VAL A 123 -5.92 1.38 -8.86
CA VAL A 123 -5.15 1.90 -10.00
C VAL A 123 -3.76 2.32 -9.55
N GLY A 124 -2.73 1.93 -10.30
CA GLY A 124 -1.34 2.33 -10.07
C GLY A 124 -0.44 1.83 -11.19
N HIS A 125 0.77 2.40 -11.32
CA HIS A 125 1.66 2.10 -12.45
C HIS A 125 0.94 2.20 -13.80
N SER A 126 0.27 3.34 -14.01
CA SER A 126 -0.76 3.50 -15.03
C SER A 126 -0.74 4.91 -15.63
N ASP A 127 -1.10 4.99 -16.91
CA ASP A 127 -1.33 6.23 -17.65
C ASP A 127 -2.80 6.38 -18.07
N ALA A 128 -3.71 5.75 -17.31
CA ALA A 128 -5.12 5.64 -17.66
C ALA A 128 -5.72 7.01 -18.00
N SER A 129 -6.44 7.04 -19.11
CA SER A 129 -7.22 8.22 -19.49
C SER A 129 -8.36 8.46 -18.51
N ILE A 130 -9.02 9.61 -18.66
CA ILE A 130 -10.24 9.93 -17.94
C ILE A 130 -11.31 8.85 -18.19
N GLU A 131 -11.46 8.45 -19.44
CA GLU A 131 -12.43 7.47 -19.89
C GLU A 131 -12.12 6.07 -19.32
N ASP A 132 -10.86 5.64 -19.35
CA ASP A 132 -10.43 4.36 -18.77
C ASP A 132 -10.72 4.30 -17.27
N LEU A 133 -10.41 5.38 -16.54
CA LEU A 133 -10.63 5.45 -15.10
C LEU A 133 -12.12 5.43 -14.76
N ASP A 134 -12.95 6.21 -15.46
CA ASP A 134 -14.39 6.24 -15.22
C ASP A 134 -15.05 4.89 -15.53
N LEU A 135 -14.63 4.21 -16.59
CA LEU A 135 -15.07 2.84 -16.88
C LEU A 135 -14.65 1.87 -15.76
N ALA A 136 -13.41 1.96 -15.27
CA ALA A 136 -12.94 1.13 -14.17
C ALA A 136 -13.69 1.38 -12.85
N ILE A 137 -13.96 2.64 -12.50
CA ILE A 137 -14.76 3.01 -11.32
C ILE A 137 -16.16 2.39 -11.42
N ASN A 138 -16.81 2.51 -12.58
CA ASN A 138 -18.12 1.91 -12.84
C ASN A 138 -18.13 0.37 -12.71
N LYS A 139 -16.96 -0.27 -12.87
CA LYS A 139 -16.76 -1.71 -12.68
C LYS A 139 -16.33 -2.09 -11.26
N GLY A 140 -16.10 -1.13 -10.37
CA GLY A 140 -15.78 -1.34 -8.97
C GLY A 140 -14.35 -1.00 -8.55
N LEU A 141 -13.57 -0.30 -9.39
CA LEU A 141 -12.28 0.25 -8.97
C LEU A 141 -12.49 1.31 -7.88
N SER A 142 -11.77 1.17 -6.75
CA SER A 142 -12.06 1.95 -5.54
C SER A 142 -10.83 2.52 -4.84
N HIS A 143 -9.61 2.18 -5.28
CA HIS A 143 -8.36 2.65 -4.68
C HIS A 143 -7.40 3.20 -5.74
N VAL A 144 -6.47 4.03 -5.29
CA VAL A 144 -5.26 4.47 -6.00
C VAL A 144 -4.06 4.05 -5.16
N THR A 145 -3.15 3.27 -5.74
CA THR A 145 -1.92 2.85 -5.08
C THR A 145 -0.90 3.98 -5.15
N HIS A 146 -0.23 4.27 -4.03
CA HIS A 146 0.83 5.28 -3.85
C HIS A 146 0.67 6.52 -4.76
N ALA A 147 -0.46 7.22 -4.64
CA ALA A 147 -0.83 8.31 -5.53
C ALA A 147 0.32 9.30 -5.76
N PHE A 148 0.42 9.82 -6.99
CA PHE A 148 1.54 10.61 -7.56
C PHE A 148 2.81 9.83 -7.90
N ASN A 149 2.91 8.54 -7.59
CA ASN A 149 4.07 7.72 -7.94
C ASN A 149 3.73 6.79 -9.10
N ALA A 150 4.58 6.79 -10.14
CA ALA A 150 4.37 5.98 -11.33
C ALA A 150 2.98 6.15 -11.97
N MET A 151 2.53 7.40 -12.14
CA MET A 151 1.23 7.75 -12.69
C MET A 151 1.35 8.74 -13.85
N GLY A 152 0.38 8.71 -14.76
CA GLY A 152 0.25 9.70 -15.83
C GLY A 152 0.20 11.14 -15.30
N GLU A 153 1.13 11.96 -15.78
CA GLU A 153 1.26 13.38 -15.43
C GLU A 153 0.35 14.29 -16.28
N MET A 154 0.13 15.52 -15.82
CA MET A 154 -0.59 16.56 -16.58
C MET A 154 -0.02 16.72 -17.99
N ARG A 155 -0.91 16.74 -18.99
CA ARG A 155 -0.54 16.87 -20.40
C ARG A 155 -1.01 18.20 -20.98
N PHE A 156 -0.19 18.74 -21.87
CA PHE A 156 -0.54 19.87 -22.72
C PHE A 156 -1.11 19.30 -24.02
N SER A 157 -2.42 19.44 -24.23
CA SER A 157 -3.00 19.23 -25.57
C SER A 157 -2.91 20.53 -26.36
N GLU A 158 -3.66 20.66 -27.46
CA GLU A 158 -3.66 21.81 -28.37
C GLU A 158 -3.51 23.17 -27.66
N PRO A 159 -2.91 24.19 -28.32
CA PRO A 159 -2.51 25.44 -27.66
C PRO A 159 -3.59 26.03 -26.75
N GLY A 160 -3.40 25.89 -25.43
CA GLY A 160 -4.21 26.56 -24.41
C GLY A 160 -4.99 25.67 -23.45
N VAL A 161 -5.21 24.37 -23.73
CA VAL A 161 -5.96 23.48 -22.81
C VAL A 161 -5.01 22.54 -22.05
N ARG A 162 -5.14 22.52 -20.72
CA ARG A 162 -4.42 21.59 -19.83
C ARG A 162 -5.34 20.43 -19.51
N HIS A 163 -4.89 19.21 -19.75
CA HIS A 163 -5.61 18.00 -19.36
C HIS A 163 -4.96 17.41 -18.10
N PRO A 164 -5.73 17.10 -17.05
CA PRO A 164 -5.16 16.40 -15.91
C PRO A 164 -4.61 15.06 -16.39
N GLY A 165 -3.45 14.70 -15.87
CA GLY A 165 -3.02 13.31 -15.88
C GLY A 165 -3.86 12.51 -14.89
N LEU A 166 -3.59 11.21 -14.83
CA LEU A 166 -4.17 10.34 -13.82
C LEU A 166 -3.95 10.90 -12.40
N GLU A 167 -2.76 11.45 -12.13
CA GLU A 167 -2.40 12.07 -10.83
C GLU A 167 -3.36 13.19 -10.39
N GLY A 168 -3.89 13.96 -11.36
CA GLY A 168 -4.79 15.07 -11.09
C GLY A 168 -6.25 14.63 -11.07
N TYR A 169 -6.61 13.67 -11.93
CA TYR A 169 -8.01 13.24 -12.05
C TYR A 169 -8.48 12.45 -10.83
N VAL A 170 -7.62 11.63 -10.22
CA VAL A 170 -7.98 10.87 -9.02
C VAL A 170 -8.35 11.75 -7.81
N LEU A 171 -7.86 13.00 -7.77
CA LEU A 171 -8.14 13.94 -6.66
C LEU A 171 -9.60 14.36 -6.59
N VAL A 172 -10.31 14.32 -7.73
CA VAL A 172 -11.71 14.76 -7.83
C VAL A 172 -12.70 13.59 -7.88
N LYS A 173 -12.24 12.36 -7.57
CA LYS A 173 -13.05 11.14 -7.61
C LYS A 173 -13.33 10.63 -6.21
N ASP A 174 -14.46 11.01 -5.64
CA ASP A 174 -14.86 10.66 -4.26
C ASP A 174 -15.00 9.16 -4.02
N GLU A 175 -15.23 8.39 -5.07
CA GLU A 175 -15.28 6.92 -5.07
C GLU A 175 -13.93 6.28 -4.75
N LEU A 176 -12.83 7.01 -4.96
CA LEU A 176 -11.47 6.51 -4.80
C LEU A 176 -10.86 6.93 -3.47
N LYS A 177 -10.25 5.95 -2.80
CA LYS A 177 -9.31 6.20 -1.70
C LYS A 177 -7.89 6.25 -2.22
N LEU A 178 -7.11 7.23 -1.76
CA LEU A 178 -5.73 7.42 -2.18
C LEU A 178 -4.79 6.88 -1.11
N GLU A 179 -3.96 5.91 -1.50
CA GLU A 179 -2.81 5.48 -0.71
C GLU A 179 -1.67 6.50 -0.90
N ILE A 180 -1.07 6.98 0.20
CA ILE A 180 -0.02 8.01 0.17
C ILE A 180 1.20 7.54 0.95
N ILE A 181 2.39 7.79 0.39
CA ILE A 181 3.69 7.62 1.07
C ILE A 181 4.15 9.00 1.56
N SER A 182 3.99 9.27 2.87
CA SER A 182 4.17 10.60 3.46
C SER A 182 5.54 10.79 4.12
N GLU A 183 6.63 10.61 3.38
CA GLU A 183 8.01 10.68 3.91
C GLU A 183 8.87 11.82 3.31
N LEU A 184 8.22 12.83 2.74
CA LEU A 184 8.83 14.02 2.11
C LEU A 184 9.68 13.76 0.86
N THR A 185 10.14 12.52 0.62
CA THR A 185 10.92 12.16 -0.57
C THR A 185 10.02 11.76 -1.74
N HIS A 186 9.03 10.89 -1.50
CA HIS A 186 8.05 10.50 -2.54
C HIS A 186 7.03 11.61 -2.81
N LEU A 187 6.72 12.44 -1.82
CA LEU A 187 5.68 13.45 -1.94
C LEU A 187 6.07 14.76 -1.27
N ASN A 188 5.92 15.87 -1.99
CA ASN A 188 6.12 17.20 -1.44
C ASN A 188 5.00 17.57 -0.45
N PRO A 189 5.28 18.28 0.66
CA PRO A 189 4.26 18.77 1.61
C PRO A 189 3.06 19.47 0.97
N VAL A 190 3.30 20.28 -0.07
CA VAL A 190 2.22 20.98 -0.79
C VAL A 190 1.28 20.00 -1.47
N ILE A 191 1.80 18.89 -2.01
CA ILE A 191 0.96 17.85 -2.61
C ILE A 191 0.19 17.09 -1.51
N MET A 192 0.80 16.82 -0.36
CA MET A 192 0.09 16.23 0.79
C MET A 192 -1.10 17.10 1.20
N GLU A 193 -0.91 18.42 1.28
CA GLU A 193 -1.98 19.37 1.60
C GLU A 193 -3.06 19.41 0.50
N VAL A 194 -2.67 19.37 -0.78
CA VAL A 194 -3.65 19.28 -1.89
C VAL A 194 -4.50 18.01 -1.76
N VAL A 195 -3.87 16.86 -1.50
CA VAL A 195 -4.57 15.58 -1.27
C VAL A 195 -5.52 15.71 -0.09
N TYR A 196 -5.04 16.21 1.05
CA TYR A 196 -5.86 16.39 2.25
C TYR A 196 -7.09 17.27 1.98
N ARG A 197 -6.89 18.42 1.33
CA ARG A 197 -7.98 19.37 1.09
C ARG A 197 -9.00 18.88 0.07
N THR A 198 -8.58 18.07 -0.90
CA THR A 198 -9.44 17.53 -1.97
C THR A 198 -10.14 16.25 -1.53
N LYS A 199 -9.41 15.28 -0.99
CA LYS A 199 -9.93 13.95 -0.63
C LYS A 199 -10.56 13.87 0.75
N LYS A 200 -10.14 14.75 1.66
CA LYS A 200 -10.43 14.68 3.11
C LYS A 200 -9.87 13.43 3.77
N ALA A 201 -9.85 13.44 5.09
CA ALA A 201 -9.22 12.39 5.89
C ALA A 201 -9.79 11.00 5.59
N GLU A 202 -11.10 10.87 5.41
CA GLU A 202 -11.81 9.61 5.19
C GLU A 202 -11.40 8.83 3.92
N ASN A 203 -10.86 9.52 2.93
CA ASN A 203 -10.48 8.94 1.64
C ASN A 203 -8.95 8.87 1.43
N ILE A 204 -8.18 9.02 2.50
CA ILE A 204 -6.72 8.91 2.47
C ILE A 204 -6.29 7.71 3.30
N ILE A 205 -5.35 6.93 2.79
CA ILE A 205 -4.72 5.82 3.49
C ILE A 205 -3.21 6.08 3.50
N ILE A 206 -2.63 6.27 4.69
CA ILE A 206 -1.17 6.39 4.80
C ILE A 206 -0.60 4.98 4.73
N ILE A 207 0.27 4.75 3.75
CA ILE A 207 1.00 3.49 3.58
C ILE A 207 2.49 3.74 3.74
N THR A 208 3.23 2.67 4.05
CA THR A 208 4.69 2.77 4.08
C THR A 208 5.31 2.48 2.73
N ASP A 209 4.75 1.57 1.92
CA ASP A 209 5.45 0.99 0.76
C ASP A 209 6.89 0.55 1.08
N SER A 210 7.04 -0.11 2.23
CA SER A 210 8.35 -0.40 2.82
C SER A 210 8.96 -1.64 2.18
N LEU A 211 10.20 -1.54 1.76
CA LEU A 211 10.93 -2.65 1.16
C LEU A 211 11.47 -3.65 2.19
N SER A 212 11.97 -4.81 1.72
CA SER A 212 12.63 -5.77 2.60
C SER A 212 13.95 -5.27 3.20
N VAL A 213 14.45 -4.12 2.73
CA VAL A 213 15.67 -3.46 3.25
C VAL A 213 15.38 -2.46 4.37
N SER A 214 14.10 -2.18 4.67
CA SER A 214 13.75 -1.28 5.76
C SER A 214 14.25 -1.82 7.11
N GLY A 215 14.94 -0.97 7.87
CA GLY A 215 15.56 -1.34 9.15
C GLY A 215 16.92 -2.05 9.04
N LEU A 216 17.48 -2.17 7.83
CA LEU A 216 18.86 -2.63 7.63
C LEU A 216 19.85 -1.43 7.63
N ALA A 217 21.14 -1.72 7.80
CA ALA A 217 22.18 -0.69 7.72
C ALA A 217 22.29 -0.11 6.29
N PRO A 218 22.85 1.11 6.11
CA PRO A 218 23.18 1.61 4.78
C PRO A 218 24.05 0.62 4.00
N GLY A 219 23.79 0.47 2.70
CA GLY A 219 24.50 -0.49 1.87
C GLY A 219 23.83 -0.79 0.54
N LYS A 220 24.47 -1.69 -0.22
CA LYS A 220 23.95 -2.22 -1.49
C LYS A 220 23.25 -3.54 -1.25
N TYR A 221 22.03 -3.65 -1.76
CA TYR A 221 21.15 -4.79 -1.56
C TYR A 221 20.66 -5.33 -2.90
N LYS A 222 20.27 -6.60 -2.90
CA LYS A 222 19.59 -7.22 -4.04
C LYS A 222 18.21 -7.68 -3.60
N ILE A 223 17.17 -7.03 -4.12
CA ILE A 223 15.77 -7.42 -3.92
C ILE A 223 15.27 -8.05 -5.23
N GLY A 224 15.06 -9.37 -5.19
CA GLY A 224 14.76 -10.15 -6.40
C GLY A 224 15.91 -10.07 -7.41
N VAL A 225 15.67 -9.42 -8.54
CA VAL A 225 16.71 -9.18 -9.57
C VAL A 225 17.22 -7.74 -9.56
N SER A 226 16.61 -6.84 -8.80
CA SER A 226 16.95 -5.43 -8.75
C SER A 226 18.06 -5.19 -7.74
N ASN A 227 19.06 -4.41 -8.15
CA ASN A 227 20.09 -3.89 -7.24
C ASN A 227 19.61 -2.55 -6.69
N LEU A 228 19.74 -2.38 -5.39
CA LEU A 228 19.31 -1.21 -4.65
C LEU A 228 20.45 -0.66 -3.81
N THR A 229 20.45 0.65 -3.65
CA THR A 229 21.33 1.33 -2.69
C THR A 229 20.46 2.02 -1.64
N LEU A 230 20.77 1.74 -0.37
CA LEU A 230 20.28 2.51 0.78
C LEU A 230 21.45 3.35 1.29
N GLU A 231 21.35 4.66 1.10
CA GLU A 231 22.36 5.61 1.57
C GLU A 231 22.21 5.88 3.07
N GLU A 232 23.26 6.41 3.68
CA GLU A 232 23.23 6.82 5.08
C GLU A 232 22.24 7.98 5.26
N ASN A 233 21.38 7.89 6.29
CA ASN A 233 20.31 8.85 6.57
C ASN A 233 19.30 9.04 5.42
N SER A 234 19.10 8.03 4.58
CA SER A 234 18.10 8.07 3.52
C SER A 234 16.77 7.43 3.94
N ASP A 235 15.68 8.11 3.61
CA ASP A 235 14.31 7.63 3.81
C ASP A 235 13.84 6.69 2.70
N VAL A 236 14.63 6.53 1.63
CA VAL A 236 14.29 5.75 0.45
C VAL A 236 15.41 4.82 0.01
N ALA A 237 15.04 3.71 -0.63
CA ALA A 237 15.99 2.94 -1.42
C ALA A 237 15.93 3.38 -2.88
N ARG A 238 17.08 3.44 -3.55
CA ARG A 238 17.18 3.81 -4.97
C ARG A 238 17.69 2.67 -5.83
N LEU A 239 17.18 2.60 -7.05
CA LEU A 239 17.69 1.78 -8.15
C LEU A 239 19.03 2.33 -8.64
N GLU A 240 19.75 1.54 -9.44
CA GLU A 240 21.03 1.95 -10.05
C GLU A 240 20.91 3.18 -10.97
N ASP A 241 19.75 3.40 -11.57
CA ASP A 241 19.44 4.55 -12.41
C ASP A 241 18.98 5.80 -11.62
N GLY A 242 18.97 5.71 -10.28
CA GLY A 242 18.55 6.79 -9.37
C GLY A 242 17.05 6.83 -9.07
N GLY A 243 16.25 6.00 -9.76
CA GLY A 243 14.81 5.88 -9.52
C GLY A 243 14.49 5.40 -8.09
N LEU A 244 13.38 5.88 -7.53
CA LEU A 244 12.90 5.41 -6.24
C LEU A 244 12.41 3.97 -6.34
N ALA A 245 12.83 3.13 -5.40
CA ALA A 245 12.42 1.73 -5.33
C ALA A 245 11.33 1.47 -4.29
N GLY A 246 11.16 2.38 -3.35
CA GLY A 246 10.27 2.28 -2.20
C GLY A 246 10.88 2.96 -0.97
N SER A 247 10.11 2.98 0.09
CA SER A 247 10.41 3.66 1.35
C SER A 247 11.15 2.77 2.34
N VAL A 248 11.86 3.39 3.29
CA VAL A 248 12.29 2.75 4.53
C VAL A 248 11.73 3.40 5.80
N VAL A 249 10.83 4.36 5.66
CA VAL A 249 10.25 5.11 6.78
C VAL A 249 9.19 4.29 7.53
N PRO A 250 9.28 4.25 8.88
CA PRO A 250 8.27 3.64 9.74
C PRO A 250 6.88 4.27 9.61
N LEU A 251 5.82 3.47 9.79
CA LEU A 251 4.45 3.97 9.70
C LEU A 251 4.16 5.09 10.70
N ASN A 252 4.64 4.98 11.95
CA ASN A 252 4.45 6.03 12.96
C ASN A 252 5.09 7.36 12.54
N LYS A 253 6.26 7.31 11.88
CA LYS A 253 6.90 8.50 11.31
C LYS A 253 6.15 9.04 10.10
N ALA A 254 5.67 8.18 9.20
CA ALA A 254 4.83 8.62 8.07
C ALA A 254 3.54 9.33 8.54
N VAL A 255 2.89 8.85 9.60
CA VAL A 255 1.73 9.51 10.24
C VAL A 255 2.11 10.88 10.76
N MET A 256 3.22 10.96 11.50
CA MET A 256 3.67 12.22 12.10
C MET A 256 4.06 13.25 11.04
N THR A 257 4.82 12.84 10.03
CA THR A 257 5.19 13.69 8.90
C THR A 257 3.95 14.24 8.18
N PHE A 258 2.91 13.43 7.95
CA PHE A 258 1.68 13.91 7.34
C PHE A 258 0.98 14.97 8.22
N PHE A 259 0.89 14.71 9.52
CA PHE A 259 0.31 15.65 10.48
C PHE A 259 1.09 16.98 10.55
N GLU A 260 2.43 16.95 10.60
CA GLU A 260 3.26 18.15 10.70
C GLU A 260 3.26 19.00 9.43
N ASN A 261 2.94 18.41 8.27
CA ASN A 261 3.07 19.05 6.96
C ASN A 261 1.72 19.36 6.29
N THR A 262 0.61 19.14 6.98
CA THR A 262 -0.75 19.41 6.48
C THR A 262 -1.62 20.10 7.52
N SER A 263 -2.81 20.53 7.11
CA SER A 263 -3.82 21.07 8.01
C SER A 263 -4.68 19.99 8.70
N ALA A 264 -4.29 18.71 8.59
CA ALA A 264 -4.96 17.61 9.29
C ALA A 264 -4.68 17.65 10.80
N THR A 265 -5.63 17.17 11.59
CA THR A 265 -5.40 16.88 13.00
C THR A 265 -4.65 15.56 13.17
N LEU A 266 -3.97 15.38 14.31
CA LEU A 266 -3.30 14.11 14.62
C LEU A 266 -4.29 12.93 14.60
N ASN A 267 -5.52 13.12 15.07
CA ASN A 267 -6.57 12.09 15.03
C ASN A 267 -6.92 11.67 13.59
N GLU A 268 -6.99 12.63 12.66
CA GLU A 268 -7.23 12.34 11.25
C GLU A 268 -6.03 11.60 10.64
N ALA A 269 -4.80 12.01 10.93
CA ALA A 269 -3.62 11.29 10.45
C ALA A 269 -3.56 9.84 11.00
N ILE A 270 -3.91 9.62 12.27
CA ILE A 270 -4.06 8.29 12.87
C ILE A 270 -5.19 7.51 12.17
N GLN A 271 -6.33 8.15 11.88
CA GLN A 271 -7.45 7.54 11.17
C GLN A 271 -7.02 7.02 9.79
N MET A 272 -6.20 7.79 9.06
CA MET A 272 -5.65 7.41 7.75
C MET A 272 -4.75 6.17 7.81
N ALA A 273 -4.10 5.89 8.94
CA ALA A 273 -3.24 4.73 9.14
C ALA A 273 -3.90 3.54 9.86
N SER A 274 -5.14 3.69 10.35
CA SER A 274 -5.81 2.68 11.19
C SER A 274 -7.25 2.40 10.74
N TYR A 275 -8.18 3.32 11.00
CA TYR A 275 -9.60 3.14 10.69
C TYR A 275 -9.85 3.02 9.19
N ASN A 276 -9.26 3.90 8.37
CA ASN A 276 -9.48 3.92 6.93
C ASN A 276 -9.06 2.61 6.24
N PRO A 277 -7.84 2.06 6.48
CA PRO A 277 -7.48 0.76 5.91
C PRO A 277 -8.33 -0.39 6.50
N ALA A 278 -8.68 -0.36 7.79
CA ALA A 278 -9.58 -1.37 8.37
C ALA A 278 -10.98 -1.34 7.73
N SER A 279 -11.50 -0.14 7.46
CA SER A 279 -12.78 0.09 6.78
C SER A 279 -12.74 -0.39 5.34
N SER A 280 -11.69 -0.05 4.58
CA SER A 280 -11.51 -0.55 3.21
C SER A 280 -11.46 -2.08 3.15
N LEU A 281 -10.77 -2.72 4.09
CA LEU A 281 -10.69 -4.17 4.16
C LEU A 281 -11.97 -4.85 4.70
N GLY A 282 -13.01 -4.08 5.05
CA GLY A 282 -14.24 -4.60 5.61
C GLY A 282 -14.07 -5.22 7.00
N ILE A 283 -13.07 -4.78 7.77
CA ILE A 283 -12.75 -5.30 9.11
C ILE A 283 -12.85 -4.23 10.22
N SER A 284 -13.41 -3.07 9.93
CA SER A 284 -13.59 -1.98 10.89
C SER A 284 -14.47 -2.35 12.09
N TYR A 285 -15.29 -3.40 11.97
CA TYR A 285 -16.06 -3.96 13.08
C TYR A 285 -15.17 -4.65 14.15
N ARG A 286 -13.89 -4.89 13.85
CA ARG A 286 -12.91 -5.48 14.77
C ARG A 286 -11.64 -4.67 14.97
N LYS A 287 -11.26 -3.81 14.02
CA LYS A 287 -9.97 -3.10 14.04
C LYS A 287 -10.14 -1.63 13.65
N GLY A 288 -9.11 -0.84 13.94
CA GLY A 288 -8.97 0.53 13.43
C GLY A 288 -9.54 1.63 14.33
N SER A 289 -10.17 1.29 15.45
CA SER A 289 -10.59 2.27 16.46
C SER A 289 -10.72 1.65 17.84
N ILE A 290 -10.74 2.50 18.87
CA ILE A 290 -10.89 2.09 20.27
C ILE A 290 -12.38 2.14 20.63
N GLU A 291 -13.05 1.00 20.49
CA GLU A 291 -14.47 0.83 20.79
C GLU A 291 -14.72 -0.51 21.47
N VAL A 292 -15.72 -0.55 22.37
CA VAL A 292 -16.09 -1.78 23.08
C VAL A 292 -16.48 -2.87 22.08
N GLY A 293 -15.90 -4.07 22.25
CA GLY A 293 -16.16 -5.23 21.40
C GLY A 293 -15.18 -5.44 20.25
N LYS A 294 -14.27 -4.48 19.98
CA LYS A 294 -13.20 -4.62 18.98
C LYS A 294 -11.99 -5.36 19.55
N ASP A 295 -11.09 -5.82 18.67
CA ASP A 295 -9.83 -6.42 19.08
C ASP A 295 -8.98 -5.36 19.81
N ALA A 296 -8.41 -5.71 20.96
CA ALA A 296 -7.54 -4.82 21.73
C ALA A 296 -6.12 -4.77 21.12
N ASP A 297 -6.07 -4.30 19.87
CA ASP A 297 -4.87 -3.97 19.12
C ASP A 297 -4.58 -2.48 19.33
N LEU A 298 -3.73 -2.17 20.31
CA LEU A 298 -3.52 -0.82 20.81
C LEU A 298 -2.04 -0.44 20.79
N ILE A 299 -1.77 0.85 20.65
CA ILE A 299 -0.44 1.41 20.80
C ILE A 299 -0.47 2.51 21.86
N ILE A 300 0.63 2.62 22.61
CA ILE A 300 0.92 3.75 23.49
C ILE A 300 2.18 4.40 22.94
N PHE A 301 2.15 5.72 22.77
CA PHE A 301 3.25 6.52 22.25
C PHE A 301 3.43 7.79 23.09
N ASP A 302 4.61 8.41 23.01
CA ASP A 302 4.92 9.68 23.68
C ASP A 302 4.59 10.91 22.80
N GLU A 303 4.97 12.10 23.26
CA GLU A 303 4.71 13.36 22.57
C GLU A 303 5.40 13.45 21.19
N ASP A 304 6.47 12.69 20.97
CA ASP A 304 7.22 12.61 19.70
C ASP A 304 6.71 11.47 18.79
N PHE A 305 5.58 10.85 19.17
CA PHE A 305 4.98 9.71 18.48
C PHE A 305 5.92 8.48 18.42
N GLU A 306 6.82 8.35 19.40
CA GLU A 306 7.65 7.15 19.59
C GLU A 306 6.84 6.07 20.30
N ILE A 307 6.87 4.85 19.75
CA ILE A 307 6.06 3.73 20.23
C ILE A 307 6.66 3.18 21.52
N LYS A 308 5.92 3.29 22.63
CA LYS A 308 6.30 2.76 23.94
C LYS A 308 5.75 1.37 24.20
N LYS A 309 4.47 1.14 23.89
CA LYS A 309 3.84 -0.17 24.08
C LYS A 309 2.97 -0.54 22.90
N VAL A 310 2.92 -1.83 22.61
CA VAL A 310 2.00 -2.39 21.64
C VAL A 310 1.28 -3.57 22.26
N PHE A 311 -0.04 -3.56 22.14
CA PHE A 311 -0.92 -4.66 22.53
C PHE A 311 -1.46 -5.33 21.26
N ILE A 312 -1.47 -6.66 21.25
CA ILE A 312 -2.09 -7.46 20.20
C ILE A 312 -3.12 -8.38 20.85
N GLU A 313 -4.38 -8.24 20.44
CA GLU A 313 -5.52 -8.97 20.98
C GLU A 313 -5.55 -8.92 22.54
N GLY A 314 -5.19 -7.77 23.11
CA GLY A 314 -5.21 -7.50 24.56
C GLY A 314 -3.96 -7.95 25.32
N LYS A 315 -2.96 -8.51 24.66
CA LYS A 315 -1.70 -8.95 25.28
C LYS A 315 -0.56 -8.00 24.95
N LEU A 316 0.27 -7.68 25.94
CA LEU A 316 1.46 -6.85 25.76
C LEU A 316 2.47 -7.57 24.85
N ALA A 317 2.68 -7.02 23.66
CA ALA A 317 3.53 -7.57 22.61
C ALA A 317 4.88 -6.85 22.52
N LEU A 318 4.92 -5.56 22.85
CA LEU A 318 6.12 -4.73 22.94
C LEU A 318 6.02 -3.83 24.18
N ASP A 319 7.12 -3.69 24.90
CA ASP A 319 7.32 -2.74 26.00
C ASP A 319 8.72 -2.13 25.83
N ASP A 320 8.78 -0.83 25.58
CA ASP A 320 9.98 -0.02 25.31
C ASP A 320 10.04 1.20 26.26
N ASP A 321 9.35 1.11 27.41
CA ASP A 321 9.45 2.02 28.55
C ASP A 321 10.79 1.86 29.31
#